data_AF-A0A0Q8E9H9-F1
#
_entry.id   AF-A0A0Q8E9H9-F1
#
_cell.length_a   1.000
_cell.length_b   1.000
_cell.length_c   1.000
_cell.angle_alpha   90.00
_cell.angle_beta   90.00
_cell.angle_gamma   90.00
#
_symmetry.space_group_name_H-M   'P 1'
#
loop_
_entity.id
_entity.type
_entity.pdbx_description
1 polymer ?
#
loop_
_entity_poly.entity_id
_entity_poly.type
_entity_poly.pdbx_seq_one_letter_code
_entity_poly.pdbx_strand_id
1 'polypeptide(L)'
;MQLCVPALLYVFIGLYNGRGTGLEYLLPNYLFMAAPHLLVGLVALWPRSRHSALLWVLSSLNVLLIAFQIWVLLAVPAHESGLAWVLYVPLWGATLLASAIIWLSAKHRVARRSLGA
;
A
#
# COMPACT_ATOMS: atom_id res chain seq x y z
N MET A 1 -5.51 2.43 -12.18
CA MET A 1 -6.26 1.34 -11.53
C MET A 1 -5.76 1.09 -10.10
N GLN A 2 -4.51 0.66 -9.87
CA GLN A 2 -4.01 0.31 -8.53
C GLN A 2 -4.04 1.46 -7.50
N LEU A 3 -3.89 2.72 -7.92
CA LEU A 3 -3.99 3.89 -7.04
C LEU A 3 -5.42 4.24 -6.62
N CYS A 4 -6.43 3.69 -7.30
CA CYS A 4 -7.85 3.97 -7.00
C CYS A 4 -8.39 3.05 -5.90
N VAL A 5 -7.71 1.93 -5.62
CA VAL A 5 -8.15 0.93 -4.65
C VAL A 5 -8.34 1.51 -3.24
N PRO A 6 -7.46 2.37 -2.70
CA PRO A 6 -7.71 3.03 -1.41
C PRO A 6 -9.01 3.86 -1.39
N ALA A 7 -9.30 4.59 -2.47
CA ALA A 7 -10.51 5.40 -2.57
C ALA A 7 -11.77 4.52 -2.62
N LEU A 8 -11.74 3.45 -3.42
CA LEU A 8 -12.84 2.49 -3.51
C LEU A 8 -13.10 1.82 -2.17
N LEU A 9 -12.04 1.35 -1.49
CA LEU A 9 -12.14 0.75 -0.16
C LEU A 9 -12.83 1.70 0.82
N TYR A 10 -12.37 2.95 0.91
CA TYR A 10 -12.98 3.95 1.79
C TYR A 10 -14.49 4.12 1.53
N VAL A 11 -14.88 4.24 0.26
CA VAL A 11 -16.29 4.38 -0.12
C VAL A 11 -17.09 3.12 0.21
N PHE A 12 -16.58 1.93 -0.09
CA PHE A 12 -17.27 0.66 0.20
C PHE A 12 -17.48 0.45 1.71
N ILE A 13 -16.48 0.76 2.54
CA ILE A 13 -16.58 0.65 4.00
C ILE A 13 -17.59 1.67 4.54
N GLY A 14 -17.58 2.90 4.01
CA GLY A 14 -18.54 3.95 4.38
C GLY A 14 -19.98 3.50 4.11
N LEU A 15 -20.22 2.92 2.94
CA LEU A 15 -21.52 2.35 2.56
C LEU A 15 -21.91 1.16 3.45
N TYR A 16 -20.99 0.23 3.71
CA TYR A 16 -21.22 -0.93 4.57
C TYR A 16 -21.62 -0.53 6.00
N ASN A 17 -20.97 0.50 6.55
CA ASN A 17 -21.25 1.01 7.89
C ASN A 17 -22.45 1.98 7.95
N GLY A 18 -23.18 2.19 6.85
CA GLY A 18 -24.33 3.09 6.79
C GLY A 18 -23.99 4.58 6.93
N ARG A 19 -22.73 4.97 6.78
CA ARG A 19 -22.29 6.38 6.88
C ARG A 19 -22.36 7.06 5.51
N GLY A 20 -23.48 7.72 5.23
CA GLY A 20 -23.73 8.43 3.97
C GLY A 20 -22.98 9.76 3.78
N THR A 21 -22.40 10.36 4.83
CA THR A 21 -21.91 11.77 4.80
C THR A 21 -20.38 11.94 4.90
N GLY A 22 -19.60 10.86 5.04
CA GLY A 22 -18.15 10.93 5.26
C GLY A 22 -17.28 11.35 4.06
N LEU A 23 -17.88 11.96 3.02
CA LEU A 23 -17.19 12.42 1.82
C LEU A 23 -16.27 13.63 2.08
N GLU A 24 -16.60 14.44 3.09
CA GLU A 24 -15.76 15.57 3.53
C GLU A 24 -14.37 15.12 4.02
N TYR A 25 -14.27 13.91 4.56
CA TYR A 25 -13.02 13.28 4.97
C TYR A 25 -12.44 12.33 3.92
N LEU A 26 -13.03 12.25 2.73
CA LEU A 26 -12.57 11.33 1.68
C LEU A 26 -11.14 11.63 1.28
N LEU A 27 -10.82 12.90 1.03
CA LEU A 27 -9.48 13.31 0.59
C LEU A 27 -8.39 12.98 1.63
N PRO A 28 -8.49 13.40 2.91
CA PRO A 28 -7.47 13.09 3.90
C PRO A 28 -7.37 11.57 4.17
N ASN A 29 -8.49 10.85 4.23
CA ASN A 29 -8.47 9.39 4.42
C ASN A 29 -7.88 8.67 3.22
N TYR A 30 -8.22 9.09 2.01
CA TYR A 30 -7.62 8.57 0.79
C TYR A 30 -6.11 8.79 0.78
N LEU A 31 -5.64 10.01 1.05
CA LEU A 31 -4.21 10.33 1.05
C LEU A 31 -3.46 9.50 2.09
N PHE A 32 -4.06 9.28 3.27
CA PHE A 32 -3.46 8.45 4.30
C PHE A 32 -3.35 6.97 3.87
N MET A 33 -4.43 6.39 3.33
CA MET A 33 -4.42 5.01 2.86
C MET A 33 -3.52 4.80 1.64
N ALA A 34 -3.50 5.78 0.73
CA ALA A 34 -2.74 5.78 -0.51
C ALA A 34 -1.29 6.24 -0.34
N ALA A 35 -0.90 6.80 0.80
CA ALA A 35 0.45 7.31 1.06
C ALA A 35 1.58 6.36 0.58
N PRO A 36 1.61 5.06 0.97
CA PRO A 36 2.64 4.14 0.49
C PRO A 36 2.58 3.91 -1.04
N HIS A 37 1.39 3.93 -1.63
CA HIS A 37 1.21 3.77 -3.07
C HIS A 37 1.70 4.99 -3.85
N LEU A 38 1.45 6.20 -3.32
CA LEU A 38 1.94 7.46 -3.89
C LEU A 38 3.47 7.53 -3.81
N LEU A 39 4.08 7.12 -2.69
CA LEU A 39 5.53 7.03 -2.55
C LEU A 39 6.14 6.12 -3.64
N VAL A 40 5.58 4.93 -3.84
CA VAL A 40 6.03 4.02 -4.90
C VAL A 40 5.77 4.62 -6.29
N GLY A 41 4.62 5.27 -6.50
CA GLY A 41 4.29 5.98 -7.73
C GLY A 41 5.30 7.08 -8.08
N LEU A 42 5.80 7.83 -7.10
CA LEU A 42 6.86 8.83 -7.32
C LEU A 42 8.18 8.19 -7.76
N VAL A 43 8.53 7.02 -7.22
CA VAL A 43 9.71 6.26 -7.66
C VAL A 43 9.56 5.78 -9.11
N ALA A 44 8.32 5.58 -9.59
CA ALA A 44 8.04 5.23 -10.98
C ALA A 44 8.36 6.35 -11.97
N LEU A 45 8.39 7.61 -11.52
CA LEU A 45 8.76 8.75 -12.36
C LEU A 45 10.26 8.72 -12.74
N TRP A 46 11.07 7.90 -12.07
CA TRP A 46 12.48 7.73 -12.41
C TRP A 46 12.63 6.84 -13.65
N PRO A 47 13.29 7.32 -14.73
CA PRO A 47 13.37 6.61 -16.02
C PRO A 47 14.07 5.25 -15.98
N ARG A 48 14.73 4.93 -14.86
CA ARG A 48 15.51 3.70 -14.66
C ARG A 48 14.76 2.63 -13.85
N SER A 49 13.53 2.91 -13.41
CA SER A 49 12.72 1.98 -12.63
C SER A 49 12.04 0.95 -13.54
N ARG A 50 12.10 -0.34 -13.18
CA ARG A 50 11.49 -1.42 -13.96
C ARG A 50 9.99 -1.49 -13.67
N HIS A 51 9.17 -1.26 -14.70
CA HIS A 51 7.70 -1.30 -14.62
C HIS A 51 7.15 -2.56 -13.93
N SER A 52 7.69 -3.76 -14.20
CA SER A 52 7.19 -4.99 -13.59
C SER A 52 7.44 -5.10 -12.08
N ALA A 53 8.58 -4.62 -11.59
CA ALA A 53 8.89 -4.63 -10.15
C ALA A 53 7.98 -3.64 -9.41
N LEU A 54 7.73 -2.48 -10.02
CA LEU A 54 6.85 -1.47 -9.48
C LEU A 54 5.40 -1.98 -9.34
N LEU A 55 4.89 -2.65 -10.38
CA LEU A 55 3.56 -3.28 -10.35
C LEU A 55 3.44 -4.34 -9.25
N TRP A 56 4.51 -5.10 -9.01
CA TRP A 56 4.56 -6.07 -7.90
C TRP A 56 4.43 -5.38 -6.54
N VAL A 57 5.22 -4.32 -6.29
CA VAL A 57 5.17 -3.59 -5.02
C VAL A 57 3.79 -2.95 -4.81
N LEU A 58 3.23 -2.30 -5.84
CA LEU A 58 1.89 -1.71 -5.77
C LEU A 58 0.81 -2.77 -5.53
N SER A 59 0.95 -3.97 -6.11
CA SER A 59 0.01 -5.07 -5.86
C SER A 59 0.10 -5.56 -4.42
N SER A 60 1.31 -5.74 -3.88
CA SER A 60 1.53 -6.14 -2.50
C SER A 60 0.94 -5.14 -1.50
N LEU A 61 1.11 -3.84 -1.75
CA LEU A 61 0.52 -2.79 -0.91
C LEU A 61 -1.01 -2.81 -0.94
N ASN A 62 -1.62 -3.08 -2.11
CA ASN A 62 -3.06 -3.23 -2.23
C ASN A 62 -3.58 -4.44 -1.45
N VAL A 63 -2.91 -5.59 -1.58
CA VAL A 63 -3.25 -6.81 -0.83
C VAL A 63 -3.14 -6.55 0.67
N LEU A 64 -2.06 -5.88 1.11
CA LEU A 64 -1.87 -5.50 2.50
C LEU A 64 -3.00 -4.61 3.02
N LEU A 65 -3.36 -3.56 2.27
CA LEU A 65 -4.42 -2.63 2.65
C LEU A 65 -5.77 -3.34 2.75
N ILE A 66 -6.11 -4.20 1.79
CA ILE A 66 -7.35 -4.99 1.81
C ILE A 66 -7.35 -5.93 3.03
N ALA A 67 -6.25 -6.67 3.26
CA ALA A 67 -6.15 -7.60 4.38
C ALA A 67 -6.24 -6.88 5.73
N PHE A 68 -5.53 -5.74 5.87
CA PHE A 68 -5.60 -4.89 7.05
C PHE A 68 -7.02 -4.40 7.28
N GLN A 69 -7.72 -3.95 6.24
CA GLN A 69 -9.10 -3.49 6.37
C GLN A 69 -10.05 -4.61 6.80
N ILE A 70 -9.92 -5.80 6.21
CA ILE A 70 -10.73 -6.97 6.59
C ILE A 70 -10.50 -7.30 8.07
N TRP A 71 -9.24 -7.28 8.52
CA TRP A 71 -8.91 -7.49 9.93
C TRP A 71 -9.54 -6.43 10.84
N VAL A 72 -9.47 -5.13 10.47
CA VAL A 72 -10.13 -4.06 11.22
C VAL A 72 -11.64 -4.28 11.30
N LEU A 73 -12.28 -4.74 10.22
CA LEU A 73 -13.74 -4.97 10.19
C LEU A 73 -14.17 -6.19 11.01
N LEU A 74 -13.38 -7.27 11.02
CA LEU A 74 -13.78 -8.55 11.61
C LEU A 74 -13.29 -8.74 13.04
N ALA A 75 -12.15 -8.14 13.41
CA ALA A 75 -11.44 -8.46 14.65
C ALA A 75 -11.23 -7.26 15.58
N VAL A 76 -11.34 -6.02 15.10
CA VAL A 76 -11.11 -4.82 15.91
C VAL A 76 -12.45 -4.24 16.37
N PRO A 77 -12.65 -4.01 17.68
CA PRO A 77 -13.84 -3.31 18.17
C PRO A 77 -14.00 -1.93 17.52
N ALA A 78 -15.24 -1.54 17.21
CA ALA A 78 -15.50 -0.30 16.47
C ALA A 78 -14.91 0.98 17.13
N HIS A 79 -14.85 1.01 18.47
CA HIS A 79 -14.28 2.14 19.23
C HIS A 79 -12.74 2.19 19.19
N GLU A 80 -12.06 1.08 18.87
CA GLU A 80 -10.59 1.00 18.73
C GLU A 80 -10.15 1.08 17.26
N SER A 81 -11.09 1.08 16.32
CA SER A 81 -10.81 1.08 14.87
C SER A 81 -9.90 2.22 14.42
N GLY A 82 -10.04 3.41 15.02
CA GLY A 82 -9.15 4.55 14.75
C GLY A 82 -7.72 4.30 15.23
N LEU A 83 -7.55 3.66 16.40
CA LEU A 83 -6.24 3.33 16.95
C LEU A 83 -5.52 2.27 16.12
N ALA A 84 -6.27 1.31 15.57
CA ALA A 84 -5.72 0.26 14.72
C ALA A 84 -4.94 0.82 13.51
N TRP A 85 -5.36 1.97 12.96
CA TRP A 85 -4.66 2.64 11.86
C TRP A 85 -3.24 3.11 12.19
N VAL A 86 -2.89 3.24 13.48
CA VAL A 86 -1.49 3.48 13.88
C VAL A 86 -0.59 2.32 13.47
N LEU A 87 -1.10 1.08 13.50
CA LEU A 87 -0.37 -0.12 13.07
C LEU A 87 -0.21 -0.20 11.55
N TYR A 88 -1.01 0.54 10.78
CA TYR A 88 -0.90 0.56 9.33
C TYR A 88 0.45 1.11 8.88
N VAL A 89 0.98 2.13 9.57
CA VAL A 89 2.27 2.76 9.25
C VAL A 89 3.45 1.79 9.29
N PRO A 90 3.72 1.08 10.40
CA PRO A 90 4.81 0.11 10.44
C PRO A 90 4.58 -1.06 9.46
N LEU A 91 3.33 -1.47 9.20
CA LEU A 91 3.03 -2.55 8.26
C LEU A 91 3.42 -2.23 6.82
N TRP A 92 3.01 -1.07 6.30
CA TRP A 92 3.40 -0.70 4.93
C TRP A 92 4.89 -0.35 4.88
N GLY A 93 5.48 0.21 5.95
CA GLY A 93 6.91 0.45 6.05
C GLY A 93 7.73 -0.84 5.94
N ALA A 94 7.35 -1.89 6.67
CA ALA A 94 7.98 -3.21 6.58
C ALA A 94 7.86 -3.81 5.17
N THR A 95 6.70 -3.66 4.53
CA THR A 95 6.44 -4.15 3.16
C THR A 95 7.32 -3.46 2.13
N LEU A 96 7.49 -2.14 2.24
CA LEU A 96 8.41 -1.38 1.39
C LEU A 96 9.87 -1.77 1.63
N LEU A 97 10.27 -1.93 2.89
CA LEU A 97 11.63 -2.34 3.25
C LEU A 97 11.96 -3.72 2.69
N ALA A 98 11.07 -4.71 2.86
CA ALA A 98 11.22 -6.04 2.29
C ALA A 98 11.35 -5.99 0.76
N SER A 99 10.50 -5.18 0.11
CA SER A 99 10.54 -4.98 -1.35
C SER A 99 11.87 -4.37 -1.82
N ALA A 100 12.40 -3.38 -1.08
CA ALA A 100 13.68 -2.75 -1.36
C ALA A 100 14.85 -3.75 -1.22
N ILE A 101 14.85 -4.57 -0.16
CA ILE A 101 15.87 -5.61 0.06
C ILE A 101 15.85 -6.64 -1.09
N ILE A 102 14.67 -7.10 -1.49
CA ILE A 102 14.51 -8.04 -2.62
C ILE A 102 15.04 -7.43 -3.91
N TRP A 103 14.70 -6.16 -4.18
CA TRP A 103 15.13 -5.47 -5.39
C TRP A 103 16.66 -5.29 -5.44
N LEU A 104 17.27 -4.83 -4.35
CA LEU A 104 18.72 -4.68 -4.24
C LEU A 104 19.43 -6.04 -4.39
N SER A 105 18.92 -7.07 -3.73
CA SER A 105 19.44 -8.44 -3.81
C SER A 105 19.38 -8.98 -5.25
N ALA A 106 18.27 -8.77 -5.95
CA ALA A 106 18.13 -9.17 -7.35
C ALA A 106 19.12 -8.42 -8.26
N LYS A 107 19.30 -7.12 -8.04
CA LYS A 107 20.26 -6.29 -8.80
C LYS A 107 21.69 -6.77 -8.61
N HIS A 108 22.10 -7.07 -7.37
CA HIS A 108 23.43 -7.60 -7.08
C HIS A 108 23.68 -8.97 -7.72
N ARG A 109 22.69 -9.88 -7.72
CA ARG A 109 22.82 -11.18 -8.39
C ARG A 109 23.01 -11.06 -9.90
N VAL A 110 22.27 -10.15 -10.55
CA VAL A 110 22.41 -9.90 -11.99
C VAL A 110 23.80 -9.34 -12.31
N ALA A 111 24.28 -8.35 -11.54
CA ALA A 111 25.60 -7.77 -11.74
C ALA A 111 26.76 -8.77 -11.54
N ARG A 112 26.64 -9.70 -10.58
CA ARG A 112 27.63 -10.77 -10.39
C ARG A 112 27.64 -11.77 -11.55
N ARG A 113 26.46 -12.12 -12.09
CA ARG A 113 26.37 -13.03 -13.25
C ARG A 113 26.99 -12.45 -14.52
N SER A 114 26.88 -11.14 -14.74
CA SER A 114 27.48 -10.46 -15.91
C SER A 114 28.99 -10.27 -15.84
N LEU A 115 29.62 -10.46 -14.67
CA LEU A 115 31.08 -10.36 -14.50
C LEU A 115 31.78 -11.74 -14.51
N GLY A 116 31.01 -12.82 -14.39
CA GLY A 116 31.50 -14.21 -14.42
C GLY A 116 31.20 -14.94 -15.73
N ALA A 117 30.69 -14.24 -16.74
CA ALA A 117 30.50 -14.68 -18.12
C ALA A 117 31.44 -13.87 -19.01
#